data_AF-A0A532EQ13-F1
#
_entry.id   AF-A0A532EQ13-F1
#
_cell.length_a   1.000
_cell.length_b   1.000
_cell.length_c   1.000
_cell.angle_alpha   90.00
_cell.angle_beta   90.00
_cell.angle_gamma   90.00
#
_symmetry.space_group_name_H-M   'P 1'
#
loop_
_entity.id
_entity.type
_entity.pdbx_description
1 polymer ?
#
loop_
_entity_poly.entity_id
_entity_poly.type
_entity_poly.pdbx_seq_one_letter_code
_entity_poly.pdbx_strand_id
1 'polypeptide(L)'
;MLRRLCRDPLIWCIALACLFFSLILQAAPAFAVPMQNDPNGFEGIPWGASFSDTDTLVKIEDTGRSQTYEPKAGSSSLGAVPVDSMRFVTSEGKFARVIVRYQGSVAHDRILAYLQSLYGPLDRTPGQFAGGSIKFFSWTGFETDVNLRYETGTDRGIIFFESQELRRKMTESNSATVF
;
A
#
# COMPACT_ATOMS: atom_id res chain seq x y z
N MET A 1 -39.87 16.02 57.67
CA MET A 1 -38.92 14.89 57.56
C MET A 1 -38.54 14.72 56.09
N LEU A 2 -37.36 15.19 55.67
CA LEU A 2 -36.83 14.97 54.31
C LEU A 2 -35.51 14.21 54.45
N ARG A 3 -35.48 12.99 53.88
CA ARG A 3 -34.37 12.04 53.99
C ARG A 3 -33.12 12.60 53.31
N ARG A 4 -32.00 12.61 54.04
CA ARG A 4 -30.65 12.84 53.50
C ARG A 4 -30.34 11.68 52.54
N LEU A 5 -30.16 11.97 51.25
CA LEU A 5 -29.40 11.08 50.38
C LEU A 5 -27.94 11.14 50.86
N CYS A 6 -27.51 10.10 51.58
CA CYS A 6 -26.10 9.86 51.87
C CYS A 6 -25.45 9.44 50.53
N ARG A 7 -24.63 10.31 49.97
CA ARG A 7 -23.92 10.09 48.71
C ARG A 7 -22.60 9.42 49.06
N ASP A 8 -22.62 8.09 49.18
CA ASP A 8 -21.46 7.30 49.57
C ASP A 8 -20.33 7.44 48.53
N PRO A 9 -19.16 8.01 48.90
CA PRO A 9 -18.06 8.25 47.96
C PRO A 9 -17.50 6.95 47.38
N LEU A 10 -17.64 5.83 48.12
CA LEU A 10 -17.23 4.49 47.70
C LEU A 10 -18.01 4.00 46.46
N ILE A 11 -19.31 4.28 46.41
CA ILE A 11 -20.18 3.86 45.28
C ILE A 11 -19.80 4.64 44.02
N TRP A 12 -19.42 5.90 44.16
CA TRP A 12 -19.00 6.73 43.04
C TRP A 12 -17.62 6.32 42.50
N CYS A 13 -16.69 5.95 43.38
CA CYS A 13 -15.39 5.41 42.98
C CYS A 13 -15.51 4.08 42.22
N ILE A 14 -16.39 3.18 42.66
CA ILE A 14 -16.63 1.91 41.97
C ILE A 14 -17.28 2.15 40.60
N ALA A 15 -18.26 3.06 40.51
CA ALA A 15 -18.89 3.41 39.24
C ALA A 15 -17.90 4.03 38.25
N LEU A 16 -17.01 4.92 38.71
CA LEU A 16 -15.94 5.51 37.90
C LEU A 16 -14.92 4.47 37.44
N ALA A 17 -14.53 3.54 38.31
CA ALA A 17 -13.61 2.45 37.97
C ALA A 17 -14.22 1.49 36.94
N CYS A 18 -15.49 1.12 37.10
CA CYS A 18 -16.19 0.28 36.12
C CYS A 18 -16.34 0.98 34.77
N LEU A 19 -16.61 2.29 34.75
CA LEU A 19 -16.73 3.08 33.53
C LEU A 19 -15.38 3.27 32.83
N PHE A 20 -14.29 3.42 33.58
CA PHE A 20 -12.93 3.42 33.04
C PHE A 20 -12.53 2.06 32.47
N PHE A 21 -12.86 0.97 33.17
CA PHE A 21 -12.52 -0.38 32.75
C PHE A 21 -13.28 -0.78 31.47
N SER A 22 -14.56 -0.39 31.32
CA SER A 22 -15.32 -0.62 30.09
C SER A 22 -14.84 0.23 28.92
N LEU A 23 -14.31 1.44 29.15
CA LEU A 23 -13.64 2.22 28.09
C LEU A 23 -12.35 1.55 27.58
N ILE A 24 -11.53 1.00 28.48
CA ILE A 24 -10.27 0.34 28.11
C ILE A 24 -10.54 -0.98 27.36
N LEU A 25 -11.60 -1.71 27.72
CA LEU A 25 -11.95 -2.98 27.08
C LEU A 25 -12.45 -2.82 25.63
N GLN A 26 -12.86 -1.62 25.22
CA GLN A 26 -13.29 -1.31 23.85
C GLN A 26 -12.16 -0.77 22.96
N ALA A 27 -10.97 -0.49 23.53
CA ALA A 27 -9.81 -0.08 22.77
C ALA A 27 -9.16 -1.30 22.12
N ALA A 28 -9.77 -1.82 21.05
CA ALA A 28 -9.08 -2.74 20.16
C ALA A 28 -7.88 -1.98 19.57
N PRO A 29 -6.64 -2.47 19.73
CA PRO A 29 -5.50 -1.88 19.06
C PRO A 29 -5.76 -1.90 17.56
N ALA A 30 -5.75 -0.73 16.93
CA ALA A 30 -5.83 -0.58 15.49
C ALA A 30 -4.48 -1.04 14.89
N PHE A 31 -4.28 -2.35 14.79
CA PHE A 31 -3.19 -2.89 14.00
C PHE A 31 -3.50 -2.67 12.52
N ALA A 32 -2.52 -2.19 11.76
CA ALA A 32 -2.60 -2.22 10.30
C ALA A 32 -2.84 -3.68 9.89
N VAL A 33 -3.89 -3.93 9.11
CA VAL A 33 -4.21 -5.29 8.67
C VAL A 33 -3.04 -5.76 7.79
N PRO A 34 -2.28 -6.77 8.23
CA PRO A 34 -1.12 -7.22 7.48
C PRO A 34 -1.58 -7.81 6.15
N MET A 35 -0.84 -7.50 5.09
CA MET A 35 -1.05 -8.11 3.78
C MET A 35 -1.02 -9.64 3.93
N GLN A 36 -2.05 -10.32 3.40
CA GLN A 36 -2.23 -11.77 3.62
C GLN A 36 -1.13 -12.60 2.95
N ASN A 37 -0.77 -12.25 1.72
CA ASN A 37 0.30 -12.89 0.97
C ASN A 37 1.31 -11.81 0.61
N ASP A 38 2.39 -11.71 1.38
CA ASP A 38 3.46 -10.76 1.14
C ASP A 38 4.51 -11.34 0.18
N PRO A 39 4.53 -10.95 -1.11
CA PRO A 39 5.52 -11.46 -2.03
C PRO A 39 6.87 -10.80 -1.76
N ASN A 40 7.96 -11.53 -1.95
CA ASN A 40 9.29 -10.92 -2.03
C ASN A 40 9.66 -10.61 -3.49
N GLY A 41 8.78 -9.88 -4.20
CA GLY A 41 8.96 -9.60 -5.61
C GLY A 41 7.68 -9.23 -6.34
N PHE A 42 7.77 -9.23 -7.68
CA PHE A 42 6.64 -9.02 -8.57
C PHE A 42 6.69 -10.06 -9.71
N GLU A 43 5.60 -10.82 -9.89
CA GLU A 43 5.43 -11.82 -10.96
C GLU A 43 6.64 -12.78 -11.14
N GLY A 44 7.21 -13.24 -10.02
CA GLY A 44 8.34 -14.17 -10.00
C GLY A 44 9.72 -13.51 -10.09
N ILE A 45 9.80 -12.18 -10.26
CA ILE A 45 11.05 -11.43 -10.20
C ILE A 45 11.26 -10.97 -8.75
N PRO A 46 12.27 -11.50 -8.04
CA PRO A 46 12.47 -11.15 -6.64
C PRO A 46 13.00 -9.73 -6.48
N TRP A 47 12.64 -9.07 -5.39
CA TRP A 47 13.26 -7.79 -5.05
C TRP A 47 14.77 -7.93 -4.90
N GLY A 48 15.50 -6.89 -5.30
CA GLY A 48 16.96 -6.90 -5.24
C GLY A 48 17.63 -7.62 -6.40
N ALA A 49 16.88 -8.31 -7.27
CA ALA A 49 17.42 -8.96 -8.46
C ALA A 49 18.17 -7.97 -9.34
N SER A 50 19.30 -8.39 -9.91
CA SER A 50 19.97 -7.62 -10.95
C SER A 50 19.08 -7.58 -12.19
N PHE A 51 18.85 -6.37 -12.70
CA PHE A 51 18.05 -6.15 -13.90
C PHE A 51 18.99 -5.63 -15.00
N SER A 52 19.16 -6.41 -16.05
CA SER A 52 19.87 -5.99 -17.27
C SER A 52 18.87 -5.90 -18.41
N ASP A 53 19.22 -5.18 -19.48
CA ASP A 53 18.45 -5.20 -20.72
C ASP A 53 18.35 -6.67 -21.20
N THR A 54 17.17 -7.26 -21.08
CA THR A 54 16.86 -8.59 -21.59
C THR A 54 16.22 -8.47 -22.97
N ASP A 55 16.03 -9.60 -23.65
CA ASP A 55 15.27 -9.60 -24.91
C ASP A 55 13.79 -9.21 -24.71
N THR A 56 13.27 -9.24 -23.48
CA THR A 56 11.89 -8.92 -23.14
C THR A 56 11.66 -7.48 -22.70
N LEU A 57 12.69 -6.78 -22.21
CA LEU A 57 12.59 -5.46 -21.58
C LEU A 57 13.56 -4.49 -22.23
N VAL A 58 13.13 -3.24 -22.40
CA VAL A 58 13.97 -2.16 -22.92
C VAL A 58 14.07 -1.04 -21.90
N LYS A 59 15.30 -0.59 -21.65
CA LYS A 59 15.53 0.63 -20.88
C LYS A 59 14.97 1.85 -21.60
N ILE A 60 14.09 2.58 -20.93
CA ILE A 60 13.47 3.81 -21.43
C ILE A 60 14.01 5.06 -20.73
N GLU A 61 14.65 4.90 -19.59
CA GLU A 61 15.19 6.01 -18.79
C GLU A 61 16.39 5.54 -17.96
N ASP A 62 17.42 6.39 -17.88
CA ASP A 62 18.58 6.21 -17.02
C ASP A 62 18.90 7.54 -16.32
N THR A 63 18.72 7.57 -15.00
CA THR A 63 19.05 8.72 -14.14
C THR A 63 20.30 8.47 -13.30
N GLY A 64 21.12 7.49 -13.68
CA GLY A 64 22.32 7.06 -12.97
C GLY A 64 22.01 6.14 -11.80
N ARG A 65 21.32 6.65 -10.76
CA ARG A 65 20.95 5.84 -9.58
C ARG A 65 19.70 5.00 -9.78
N SER A 66 18.85 5.38 -10.73
CA SER A 66 17.62 4.68 -11.07
C SER A 66 17.50 4.49 -12.57
N GLN A 67 17.08 3.31 -12.98
CA GLN A 67 16.83 2.97 -14.38
C GLN A 67 15.40 2.45 -14.49
N THR A 68 14.73 2.88 -15.55
CA THR A 68 13.35 2.47 -15.85
C THR A 68 13.33 1.65 -17.12
N TYR A 69 12.67 0.51 -17.06
CA TYR A 69 12.51 -0.43 -18.16
C TYR A 69 11.03 -0.64 -18.47
N GLU A 70 10.71 -0.88 -19.73
CA GLU A 70 9.37 -1.20 -20.22
C GLU A 70 9.42 -2.46 -21.09
N PRO A 71 8.40 -3.33 -21.10
CA PRO A 71 8.34 -4.48 -22.00
C PRO A 71 8.44 -4.08 -23.47
N LYS A 72 9.25 -4.79 -24.28
CA LYS A 72 9.49 -4.46 -25.70
C LYS A 72 8.28 -4.62 -26.62
N ALA A 73 7.34 -5.51 -26.29
CA ALA A 73 6.17 -5.77 -27.11
C ALA A 73 5.00 -6.34 -26.31
N GLY A 74 3.78 -5.92 -26.68
CA GLY A 74 2.51 -6.46 -26.16
C GLY A 74 1.77 -5.51 -25.22
N SER A 75 0.44 -5.61 -25.23
CA SER A 75 -0.38 -5.01 -24.17
C SER A 75 0.03 -5.64 -22.85
N SER A 76 0.59 -4.83 -21.94
CA SER A 76 0.84 -5.29 -20.58
C SER A 76 -0.51 -5.62 -19.92
N SER A 77 -0.52 -6.61 -19.05
CA SER A 77 -1.70 -6.96 -18.26
C SER A 77 -1.32 -7.15 -16.82
N LEU A 78 -2.20 -6.74 -15.91
CA LEU A 78 -2.11 -7.07 -14.50
C LEU A 78 -3.17 -8.14 -14.21
N GLY A 79 -2.71 -9.38 -14.01
CA GLY A 79 -3.61 -10.54 -14.06
C GLY A 79 -4.30 -10.63 -15.42
N ALA A 80 -5.63 -10.71 -15.43
CA ALA A 80 -6.43 -10.76 -16.66
C ALA A 80 -6.86 -9.36 -17.18
N VAL A 81 -6.40 -8.26 -16.55
CA VAL A 81 -6.82 -6.91 -16.91
C VAL A 81 -5.73 -6.24 -17.77
N PRO A 82 -6.02 -5.81 -19.00
CA PRO A 82 -5.08 -5.04 -19.79
C PRO A 82 -4.81 -3.68 -19.12
N VAL A 83 -3.56 -3.24 -19.18
CA VAL A 83 -3.10 -1.97 -18.59
C VAL A 83 -2.36 -1.14 -19.63
N ASP A 84 -2.36 0.17 -19.44
CA ASP A 84 -1.78 1.12 -20.41
C ASP A 84 -0.24 1.07 -20.41
N SER A 85 0.36 0.86 -19.24
CA SER A 85 1.80 0.68 -19.11
C SER A 85 2.16 -0.10 -17.85
N MET A 86 3.25 -0.85 -17.93
CA MET A 86 3.90 -1.52 -16.81
C MET A 86 5.40 -1.25 -16.89
N ARG A 87 5.94 -0.54 -15.89
CA ARG A 87 7.34 -0.14 -15.86
C ARG A 87 8.06 -0.73 -14.67
N PHE A 88 9.25 -1.26 -14.93
CA PHE A 88 10.12 -1.88 -13.95
C PHE A 88 11.24 -0.90 -13.61
N VAL A 89 11.43 -0.63 -12.33
CA VAL A 89 12.38 0.38 -11.85
C VAL A 89 13.43 -0.31 -10.98
N THR A 90 14.69 -0.03 -11.29
CA THR A 90 15.82 -0.44 -10.46
C THR A 90 16.37 0.73 -9.66
N SER A 91 16.90 0.45 -8.48
CA SER A 91 17.74 1.37 -7.70
C SER A 91 19.12 0.73 -7.51
N GLU A 92 20.18 1.45 -7.87
CA GLU A 92 21.56 0.94 -7.82
C GLU A 92 21.72 -0.41 -8.55
N GLY A 93 21.04 -0.56 -9.70
CA GLY A 93 21.04 -1.78 -10.51
C GLY A 93 20.18 -2.94 -9.96
N LYS A 94 19.48 -2.73 -8.85
CA LYS A 94 18.61 -3.74 -8.20
C LYS A 94 17.13 -3.46 -8.43
N PHE A 95 16.37 -4.47 -8.83
CA PHE A 95 14.93 -4.37 -9.03
C PHE A 95 14.22 -3.99 -7.73
N ALA A 96 13.49 -2.86 -7.76
CA ALA A 96 12.99 -2.23 -6.54
C ALA A 96 11.50 -1.87 -6.61
N ARG A 97 10.96 -1.63 -7.81
CA ARG A 97 9.59 -1.15 -7.97
C ARG A 97 9.00 -1.52 -9.32
N VAL A 98 7.69 -1.75 -9.33
CA VAL A 98 6.86 -1.78 -10.55
C VAL A 98 5.82 -0.66 -10.49
N ILE A 99 5.66 0.05 -11.61
CA ILE A 99 4.65 1.08 -11.78
C ILE A 99 3.68 0.65 -12.87
N VAL A 100 2.43 0.46 -12.50
CA VAL A 100 1.35 0.10 -13.44
C VAL A 100 0.43 1.29 -13.62
N ARG A 101 0.07 1.63 -14.86
CA ARG A 101 -0.95 2.64 -15.16
C ARG A 101 -2.06 2.03 -15.99
N TYR A 102 -3.29 2.44 -15.73
CA TYR A 102 -4.47 2.00 -16.45
C TYR A 102 -5.53 3.10 -16.46
N GLN A 103 -6.52 2.94 -17.34
CA GLN A 103 -7.66 3.84 -17.45
C GLN A 103 -9.00 3.09 -17.45
N GLY A 104 -10.03 3.73 -16.92
CA GLY A 104 -11.42 3.27 -16.94
C GLY A 104 -11.87 2.63 -15.63
N SER A 105 -13.09 2.96 -15.22
CA SER A 105 -13.72 2.44 -14.00
C SER A 105 -13.91 0.92 -14.02
N VAL A 106 -14.24 0.33 -15.17
CA VAL A 106 -14.34 -1.13 -15.31
C VAL A 106 -13.00 -1.82 -15.08
N ALA A 107 -11.90 -1.25 -15.58
CA ALA A 107 -10.56 -1.76 -15.32
C ALA A 107 -10.19 -1.59 -13.85
N HIS A 108 -10.52 -0.44 -13.25
CA HIS A 108 -10.33 -0.17 -11.83
C HIS A 108 -10.96 -1.24 -10.94
N ASP A 109 -12.25 -1.53 -11.14
CA ASP A 109 -12.99 -2.48 -10.30
C ASP A 109 -12.40 -3.89 -10.41
N ARG A 110 -12.00 -4.31 -11.62
CA ARG A 110 -11.36 -5.61 -11.84
C ARG A 110 -9.97 -5.70 -11.22
N ILE A 111 -9.17 -4.65 -11.36
CA ILE A 111 -7.85 -4.55 -10.74
C ILE A 111 -7.97 -4.57 -9.22
N LEU A 112 -8.92 -3.81 -8.65
CA LEU A 112 -9.13 -3.79 -7.21
C LEU A 112 -9.53 -5.18 -6.69
N ALA A 113 -10.44 -5.86 -7.37
CA ALA A 113 -10.82 -7.23 -7.03
C ALA A 113 -9.63 -8.20 -7.14
N TYR A 114 -8.79 -8.06 -8.17
CA TYR A 114 -7.57 -8.85 -8.35
C TYR A 114 -6.56 -8.60 -7.22
N LEU A 115 -6.31 -7.35 -6.84
CA LEU A 115 -5.40 -7.03 -5.73
C LEU A 115 -5.94 -7.56 -4.39
N GLN A 116 -7.25 -7.46 -4.15
CA GLN A 116 -7.87 -8.01 -2.95
C GLN A 116 -7.80 -9.54 -2.89
N SER A 117 -7.88 -10.23 -4.02
CA SER A 117 -7.73 -11.69 -4.04
C SER A 117 -6.29 -12.13 -3.80
N LEU A 118 -5.30 -11.32 -4.18
CA LEU A 118 -3.88 -11.59 -3.90
C LEU A 118 -3.50 -11.23 -2.46
N TYR A 119 -3.88 -10.05 -2.00
CA TYR A 119 -3.29 -9.43 -0.81
C TYR A 119 -4.24 -9.35 0.39
N GLY A 120 -5.50 -9.76 0.20
CA GLY A 120 -6.55 -9.73 1.20
C GLY A 120 -7.52 -8.54 1.04
N PRO A 121 -8.69 -8.60 1.69
CA PRO A 121 -9.68 -7.53 1.66
C PRO A 121 -9.14 -6.26 2.34
N LEU A 122 -9.71 -5.12 1.96
CA LEU A 122 -9.40 -3.83 2.56
C LEU A 122 -10.39 -3.59 3.70
N ASP A 123 -9.93 -3.65 4.95
CA ASP A 123 -10.80 -3.58 6.14
C ASP A 123 -11.11 -2.16 6.62
N ARG A 124 -10.93 -1.16 5.74
CA ARG A 124 -11.20 0.27 6.02
C ARG A 124 -10.45 0.82 7.26
N THR A 125 -9.36 0.18 7.68
CA THR A 125 -8.46 0.73 8.71
C THR A 125 -7.92 2.08 8.22
N PRO A 126 -7.84 3.12 9.08
CA PRO A 126 -7.27 4.42 8.70
C PRO A 126 -5.90 4.25 8.02
N GLY A 127 -5.75 4.80 6.82
CA GLY A 127 -4.53 4.65 5.98
C GLY A 127 -4.66 3.62 4.84
N GLN A 128 -5.59 2.67 4.91
CA GLN A 128 -5.87 1.73 3.80
C GLN A 128 -6.93 2.25 2.81
N PHE A 129 -7.69 3.27 3.21
CA PHE A 129 -8.73 3.87 2.40
C PHE A 129 -8.87 5.36 2.71
N ALA A 130 -8.86 6.20 1.66
CA ALA A 130 -9.30 7.59 1.71
C ALA A 130 -10.28 7.83 0.55
N GLY A 131 -11.47 8.35 0.88
CA GLY A 131 -12.54 8.63 -0.09
C GLY A 131 -12.54 10.09 -0.57
N GLY A 132 -12.95 10.30 -1.82
CA GLY A 132 -13.02 11.60 -2.49
C GLY A 132 -12.90 11.45 -4.02
N SER A 133 -12.57 12.53 -4.73
CA SER A 133 -12.27 12.48 -6.17
C SER A 133 -11.01 11.66 -6.50
N ILE A 134 -10.21 11.36 -5.48
CA ILE A 134 -9.07 10.47 -5.54
C ILE A 134 -9.25 9.42 -4.45
N LYS A 135 -9.22 8.16 -4.84
CA LYS A 135 -9.26 7.00 -3.95
C LYS A 135 -7.85 6.46 -3.77
N PHE A 136 -7.51 6.13 -2.53
CA PHE A 136 -6.24 5.47 -2.18
C PHE A 136 -6.52 4.11 -1.54
N PHE A 137 -5.74 3.12 -1.92
CA PHE A 137 -5.81 1.76 -1.41
C PHE A 137 -4.38 1.24 -1.17
N SER A 138 -4.14 0.66 0.00
CA SER A 138 -2.80 0.23 0.39
C SER A 138 -2.80 -1.14 1.07
N TRP A 139 -1.88 -2.00 0.64
CA TRP A 139 -1.50 -3.23 1.32
C TRP A 139 -0.03 -3.13 1.70
N THR A 140 0.27 -3.39 2.97
CA THR A 140 1.60 -3.26 3.54
C THR A 140 2.00 -4.62 4.11
N GLY A 141 3.06 -5.19 3.54
CA GLY A 141 3.74 -6.38 4.01
C GLY A 141 5.00 -6.03 4.78
N PHE A 142 5.83 -7.03 5.04
CA PHE A 142 7.19 -6.87 5.52
C PHE A 142 8.17 -6.62 4.36
N GLU A 143 7.97 -7.31 3.23
CA GLU A 143 8.82 -7.22 2.05
C GLU A 143 8.28 -6.22 1.03
N THR A 144 6.96 -6.28 0.76
CA THR A 144 6.32 -5.48 -0.29
C THR A 144 5.33 -4.46 0.26
N ASP A 145 5.34 -3.28 -0.34
CA ASP A 145 4.23 -2.32 -0.28
C ASP A 145 3.50 -2.28 -1.63
N VAL A 146 2.17 -2.32 -1.59
CA VAL A 146 1.29 -2.14 -2.76
C VAL A 146 0.40 -0.93 -2.54
N ASN A 147 0.57 0.11 -3.35
CA ASN A 147 -0.20 1.35 -3.25
C ASN A 147 -0.93 1.62 -4.57
N LEU A 148 -2.27 1.65 -4.52
CA LEU A 148 -3.14 1.99 -5.64
C LEU A 148 -3.77 3.36 -5.40
N ARG A 149 -3.62 4.26 -6.38
CA ARG A 149 -4.32 5.54 -6.46
C ARG A 149 -5.22 5.53 -7.68
N TYR A 150 -6.48 5.93 -7.52
CA TYR A 150 -7.44 6.07 -8.61
C TYR A 150 -8.14 7.43 -8.56
N GLU A 151 -8.08 8.17 -9.66
CA GLU A 151 -8.73 9.47 -9.80
C GLU A 151 -10.04 9.32 -10.58
N THR A 152 -11.18 9.57 -9.92
CA THR A 152 -12.51 9.37 -10.52
C THR A 152 -12.86 10.44 -11.55
N GLY A 153 -12.21 11.60 -11.52
CA GLY A 153 -12.47 12.68 -12.47
C GLY A 153 -11.87 12.43 -13.85
N THR A 154 -10.74 11.70 -13.91
CA THR A 154 -10.04 11.36 -15.16
C THR A 154 -10.13 9.88 -15.50
N ASP A 155 -10.70 9.07 -14.61
CA ASP A 155 -10.74 7.61 -14.64
C ASP A 155 -9.36 6.98 -14.80
N ARG A 156 -8.34 7.55 -14.17
CA ARG A 156 -6.95 7.06 -14.25
C ARG A 156 -6.50 6.42 -12.95
N GLY A 157 -5.88 5.25 -13.08
CA GLY A 157 -5.27 4.53 -11.98
C GLY A 157 -3.75 4.41 -12.13
N ILE A 158 -3.06 4.47 -10.99
CA ILE A 158 -1.64 4.15 -10.88
C ILE A 158 -1.41 3.24 -9.68
N ILE A 159 -0.63 2.19 -9.87
CA ILE A 159 -0.26 1.22 -8.84
C ILE A 159 1.26 1.22 -8.70
N PHE A 160 1.72 1.18 -7.46
CA PHE A 160 3.11 0.96 -7.11
C PHE A 160 3.22 -0.36 -6.36
N PHE A 161 4.06 -1.27 -6.85
CA PHE A 161 4.54 -2.43 -6.12
C PHE A 161 5.99 -2.16 -5.77
N GLU A 162 6.37 -2.23 -4.50
CA GLU A 162 7.66 -1.73 -4.04
C GLU A 162 8.28 -2.62 -2.98
N SER A 163 9.60 -2.82 -3.06
CA SER A 163 10.38 -3.34 -1.93
C SER A 163 10.46 -2.31 -0.81
N GLN A 164 10.04 -2.68 0.41
CA GLN A 164 10.18 -1.80 1.57
C GLN A 164 11.64 -1.47 1.88
N GLU A 165 12.52 -2.48 1.84
CA GLU A 165 13.94 -2.31 2.14
C GLU A 165 14.61 -1.33 1.15
N LEU A 166 14.40 -1.53 -0.14
CA LEU A 166 15.01 -0.70 -1.18
C LEU A 166 14.38 0.69 -1.23
N ARG A 167 13.07 0.83 -0.96
CA ARG A 167 12.43 2.14 -0.79
C ARG A 167 13.07 2.95 0.32
N ARG A 168 13.30 2.32 1.48
CA ARG A 168 13.95 3.00 2.62
C ARG A 168 15.35 3.50 2.25
N LYS A 169 16.16 2.66 1.59
CA LYS A 169 17.50 3.05 1.12
C LYS A 169 17.46 4.21 0.11
N MET A 170 16.50 4.20 -0.82
CA MET A 170 16.30 5.29 -1.78
C MET A 170 15.95 6.62 -1.09
N THR A 171 15.03 6.59 -0.12
CA THR A 171 14.63 7.79 0.62
C THR A 171 15.79 8.34 1.47
N GLU A 172 16.53 7.47 2.18
CA GLU A 172 17.69 7.86 2.99
C GLU A 172 18.81 8.48 2.13
N SER A 173 19.11 7.91 0.97
CA SER A 173 20.14 8.41 0.04
C SER A 173 19.79 9.80 -0.53
N ASN A 174 18.49 10.05 -0.80
CA ASN A 174 18.03 11.37 -1.23
C ASN A 174 18.10 12.42 -0.12
N SER A 175 17.84 12.04 1.14
CA SER A 175 17.98 12.95 2.28
C SER A 175 19.44 13.28 2.61
N ALA A 176 20.38 12.35 2.39
CA ALA A 176 21.80 12.56 2.65
C ALA A 176 22.48 13.54 1.66
N THR A 177 21.82 13.89 0.55
CA THR A 177 22.35 14.82 -0.46
C THR A 177 21.91 16.28 -0.21
N VAL A 178 21.22 16.55 0.91
CA VAL A 178 20.83 17.90 1.34
C VAL A 178 21.67 18.32 2.54
N PHE A 179 23.00 18.42 2.36
CA PHE A 179 23.91 19.10 3.28
C PHE A 179 25.05 19.76 2.49
#